data_AF-A0A816XFT5-F1
#
_entry.id   AF-A0A816XFT5-F1
#
_cell.length_a   1.000
_cell.length_b   1.000
_cell.length_c   1.000
_cell.angle_alpha   90.00
_cell.angle_beta   90.00
_cell.angle_gamma   90.00
#
_symmetry.space_group_name_H-M   'P 1'
#
loop_
_entity.id
_entity.type
_entity.pdbx_description
1 polymer ?
#
loop_
_entity_poly.entity_id
_entity_poly.type
_entity_poly.pdbx_seq_one_letter_code
_entity_poly.pdbx_strand_id
1 'polypeptide(L)'
;MDWQGQKLAEQLMQILLLIAAVVAFVVGYTTASFRTMMLIYAGGVGVTTLITVPNWPFFNRHPLKWLEPSEAEKHPKPEVVVSSKKKSSKK
;
A
#
# COMPACT_ATOMS: atom_id res chain seq x y z
N MET A 1 6.18 8.35 4.44
CA MET A 1 5.19 8.69 3.42
C MET A 1 4.10 9.40 4.14
N ASP A 2 3.71 10.58 3.66
CA ASP A 2 2.50 11.23 4.18
C ASP A 2 1.25 10.50 3.66
N TRP A 3 0.08 10.85 4.18
CA TRP A 3 -1.18 10.16 3.83
C TRP A 3 -1.52 10.29 2.33
N GLN A 4 -1.20 11.42 1.71
CA GLN A 4 -1.43 11.62 0.27
C GLN A 4 -0.44 10.80 -0.57
N GLY A 5 0.82 10.75 -0.13
CA GLY A 5 1.87 9.92 -0.70
C GLY A 5 1.54 8.43 -0.64
N GLN A 6 0.96 7.96 0.47
CA GLN A 6 0.48 6.59 0.58
C GLN A 6 -0.62 6.30 -0.45
N LYS A 7 -1.60 7.20 -0.59
CA LYS A 7 -2.68 7.03 -1.58
C LYS A 7 -2.13 6.96 -3.01
N LEU A 8 -1.17 7.82 -3.33
CA LEU A 8 -0.48 7.80 -4.63
C LEU A 8 0.31 6.50 -4.82
N ALA A 9 1.05 6.04 -3.81
CA ALA A 9 1.82 4.81 -3.86
C ALA A 9 0.92 3.59 -4.16
N GLU A 10 -0.26 3.52 -3.53
CA GLU A 10 -1.26 2.46 -3.79
C GLU A 10 -1.78 2.50 -5.23
N GLN A 11 -2.11 3.68 -5.76
CA GLN A 11 -2.57 3.83 -7.15
C GLN A 11 -1.48 3.44 -8.14
N LEU A 12 -0.24 3.89 -7.93
CA LEU A 12 0.90 3.52 -8.76
C LEU A 12 1.16 2.02 -8.72
N MET A 13 1.09 1.38 -7.54
CA MET A 13 1.28 -0.05 -7.40
C MET A 13 0.27 -0.84 -8.24
N GLN A 14 -1.02 -0.48 -8.17
CA GLN A 14 -2.06 -1.14 -8.95
C GLN A 14 -1.83 -0.97 -10.46
N ILE A 15 -1.54 0.25 -10.92
CA ILE A 15 -1.33 0.56 -12.33
C ILE A 15 -0.09 -0.18 -12.87
N LEU A 16 1.03 -0.11 -12.16
CA LEU A 16 2.28 -0.74 -12.59
C LEU A 16 2.18 -2.27 -12.61
N LEU A 17 1.56 -2.88 -11.60
CA LEU A 17 1.35 -4.32 -11.58
C LEU A 17 0.40 -4.79 -12.68
N LEU A 18 -0.65 -4.01 -12.97
CA LEU A 18 -1.58 -4.33 -14.07
C LEU A 18 -0.84 -4.29 -15.42
N ILE A 19 -0.04 -3.24 -15.66
CA ILE A 19 0.76 -3.12 -16.88
C ILE A 19 1.76 -4.28 -16.98
N ALA A 20 2.48 -4.59 -15.89
CA ALA A 20 3.42 -5.71 -15.85
C ALA A 20 2.73 -7.05 -16.15
N ALA A 21 1.54 -7.28 -15.59
CA ALA A 21 0.76 -8.50 -15.84
C ALA A 21 0.35 -8.63 -17.32
N VAL A 22 -0.16 -7.55 -17.92
CA VAL A 22 -0.56 -7.54 -19.34
C VAL A 22 0.65 -7.80 -20.24
N VAL A 23 1.77 -7.11 -20.01
CA VAL A 23 3.00 -7.28 -20.80
C VAL A 23 3.54 -8.70 -20.65
N ALA A 24 3.66 -9.21 -19.42
CA ALA A 24 4.12 -10.56 -19.16
C ALA A 24 3.24 -11.60 -19.86
N PHE A 25 1.92 -11.44 -19.80
CA PHE A 25 0.97 -12.33 -20.45
C PHE A 25 1.11 -12.32 -21.98
N VAL A 26 1.14 -11.15 -22.61
CA VAL A 26 1.26 -11.02 -24.08
C VAL A 26 2.58 -11.64 -24.57
N VAL A 27 3.70 -11.34 -23.92
CA VAL A 27 5.01 -11.89 -24.31
C VAL A 27 5.08 -13.39 -24.01
N GLY A 28 4.60 -13.82 -22.85
CA GLY A 28 4.57 -15.23 -22.48
C GLY A 28 3.72 -16.08 -23.41
N TYR A 29 2.57 -15.56 -23.80
CA TYR A 29 1.64 -16.22 -24.72
C TYR A 29 2.21 -16.33 -26.13
N THR A 30 2.75 -15.23 -26.67
CA THR A 30 3.36 -15.22 -28.02
C THR A 30 4.60 -16.10 -28.14
N THR A 31 5.35 -16.27 -27.05
CA THR A 31 6.52 -17.15 -26.98
C THR A 31 6.20 -18.58 -26.52
N ALA A 32 4.93 -18.88 -26.23
CA ALA A 32 4.47 -20.13 -25.62
C ALA A 32 5.31 -20.58 -24.40
N SER A 33 5.81 -19.63 -23.61
CA SER A 33 6.78 -19.88 -22.53
C SER A 33 6.30 -19.31 -21.20
N PHE A 34 5.79 -20.19 -20.33
CA PHE A 34 5.39 -19.81 -18.98
C PHE A 34 6.56 -19.29 -18.13
N ARG A 35 7.76 -19.86 -18.31
CA ARG A 35 8.97 -19.38 -17.63
C ARG A 35 9.27 -17.92 -17.99
N THR A 36 9.17 -17.57 -19.27
CA THR A 36 9.39 -16.20 -19.75
C THR A 36 8.34 -15.25 -19.20
N MET A 37 7.06 -15.65 -19.20
CA MET A 37 5.97 -14.90 -18.56
C MET A 37 6.28 -14.58 -17.09
N MET A 38 6.65 -15.60 -16.31
CA MET A 38 6.92 -15.45 -14.89
C MET A 38 8.14 -14.57 -14.61
N LEU A 39 9.22 -14.68 -15.41
CA LEU A 39 10.41 -13.83 -15.25
C LEU A 39 10.10 -12.36 -15.52
N ILE A 40 9.34 -12.07 -16.58
CA ILE A 40 8.92 -10.70 -16.91
C ILE A 40 8.02 -10.15 -15.80
N TYR A 41 7.04 -10.93 -15.36
CA TYR A 41 6.14 -10.51 -14.29
C TYR A 41 6.88 -10.27 -12.97
N ALA A 42 7.79 -11.17 -12.57
CA ALA A 42 8.62 -11.01 -11.38
C ALA A 42 9.50 -9.76 -11.46
N GLY A 43 10.09 -9.49 -12.63
CA GLY A 43 10.81 -8.23 -12.88
C GLY A 43 9.92 -7.01 -12.70
N GLY A 44 8.70 -7.04 -13.26
CA GLY A 44 7.72 -5.96 -13.10
C GLY A 44 7.28 -5.74 -11.65
N VAL A 45 7.08 -6.81 -10.88
CA VAL A 45 6.83 -6.75 -9.43
C VAL A 45 8.02 -6.08 -8.73
N GLY A 46 9.25 -6.52 -9.02
CA GLY A 46 10.46 -5.95 -8.42
C GLY A 46 10.61 -4.45 -8.69
N VAL A 47 10.40 -4.01 -9.94
CA VAL A 47 10.41 -2.60 -10.31
C VAL A 47 9.30 -1.83 -9.58
N THR A 48 8.08 -2.38 -9.54
CA THR A 48 6.96 -1.76 -8.84
C THR A 48 7.27 -1.59 -7.36
N THR A 49 7.79 -2.63 -6.71
CA THR A 49 8.20 -2.61 -5.31
C THR A 49 9.26 -1.54 -5.06
N LEU A 50 10.29 -1.44 -5.90
CA LEU A 50 11.32 -0.40 -5.76
C LEU A 50 10.75 1.02 -5.87
N ILE A 51 9.72 1.23 -6.70
CA ILE A 51 9.08 2.53 -6.86
C ILE A 51 8.15 2.85 -5.69
N THR A 52 7.31 1.91 -5.24
CA THR A 52 6.18 2.21 -4.35
C THR A 52 6.41 1.89 -2.88
N VAL A 53 7.38 1.03 -2.53
CA VAL A 53 7.61 0.60 -1.14
C VAL A 53 8.59 1.50 -0.37
N PRO A 54 9.75 1.90 -0.90
CA PRO A 54 10.65 2.79 -0.19
C PRO A 54 10.02 4.16 0.04
N ASN A 55 10.33 4.77 1.19
CA ASN A 55 9.82 6.09 1.55
C ASN A 55 10.55 7.22 0.82
N TRP A 56 10.34 7.33 -0.49
CA TRP A 56 10.98 8.35 -1.31
C TRP A 56 10.52 9.77 -0.94
N PRO A 57 11.39 10.79 -1.10
CA PRO A 57 11.04 12.18 -0.79
C PRO A 57 9.79 12.70 -1.50
N PHE A 58 9.51 12.22 -2.72
CA PHE A 58 8.34 12.67 -3.49
C PHE A 58 6.99 12.18 -2.93
N PHE A 59 6.97 11.17 -2.05
CA PHE A 59 5.80 10.73 -1.30
C PHE A 59 5.60 11.48 0.04
N ASN A 60 6.36 12.55 0.27
CA ASN A 60 6.33 13.33 1.52
C ASN A 60 6.17 14.84 1.23
N ARG A 61 5.43 15.21 0.17
CA ARG A 61 5.25 16.60 -0.25
C ARG A 61 4.18 17.37 0.53
N HIS A 62 3.40 16.67 1.35
CA HIS A 62 2.28 17.24 2.10
C HIS A 62 2.53 17.04 3.61
N PRO A 63 3.36 17.90 4.24
CA PRO A 63 3.64 17.79 5.66
C PRO A 63 2.35 17.95 6.46
N LEU A 64 2.03 16.94 7.27
CA LEU A 64 0.85 16.94 8.12
C LEU A 64 1.06 17.93 9.28
N LYS A 65 0.19 18.93 9.39
CA LYS A 65 0.11 19.79 10.57
C LYS A 65 -0.71 19.06 11.63
N TRP A 66 -0.03 18.51 12.63
CA TRP A 66 -0.69 17.91 13.78
C TRP A 66 -1.33 18.98 14.66
N LEU A 67 -2.45 18.64 15.29
CA LEU A 67 -3.09 19.49 16.29
C LEU A 67 -2.17 19.60 17.51
N GLU A 68 -2.13 20.76 18.17
CA GLU A 68 -1.35 20.89 19.39
C GLU A 68 -1.93 20.00 20.50
N PRO A 69 -1.10 19.43 21.39
CA PRO A 69 -1.57 18.52 22.45
C PRO A 69 -2.71 19.11 23.30
N SER A 70 -2.64 20.40 23.59
CA SER A 70 -3.66 21.13 24.37
C SER A 70 -5.02 21.25 23.66
N GLU A 71 -5.03 21.28 22.33
CA GLU A 71 -6.26 21.26 21.53
C GLU A 71 -6.77 19.82 21.35
N ALA A 72 -5.87 18.84 21.28
CA ALA A 72 -6.22 17.43 21.19
C ALA A 72 -6.92 16.89 22.45
N GLU A 73 -6.62 17.45 23.63
CA GLU A 73 -7.32 17.12 24.89
C GLU A 73 -8.74 17.70 24.97
N LYS A 74 -8.99 18.85 24.32
CA LYS A 74 -10.31 19.50 24.30
C LYS A 74 -11.32 18.79 23.40
N HIS A 75 -10.83 18.05 22.40
CA HIS A 75 -11.65 17.22 21.53
C HIS A 75 -11.40 15.74 21.89
N PRO A 76 -12.18 15.15 22.82
CA PRO A 76 -11.96 13.76 23.21
C PRO A 76 -11.99 12.87 21.97
N LYS A 77 -10.92 12.08 21.78
CA LYS A 77 -10.84 11.08 20.72
C LYS A 77 -12.13 10.26 20.75
N PRO A 78 -12.81 10.04 19.61
CA PRO A 78 -13.94 9.12 19.58
C PRO A 78 -13.45 7.77 20.12
N GLU A 79 -14.09 7.28 21.18
CA GLU A 79 -13.74 6.00 21.78
C GLU A 79 -13.86 4.92 20.70
N VAL A 80 -12.73 4.32 20.34
CA VAL A 80 -12.74 3.09 19.53
C VAL A 80 -13.33 2.03 20.45
N VAL A 81 -14.60 1.71 20.24
CA VAL A 81 -15.30 0.64 20.96
C VAL A 81 -14.66 -0.70 20.57
N VAL A 82 -13.55 -1.05 21.21
CA VAL A 82 -12.98 -2.39 21.13
C VAL A 82 -13.90 -3.29 21.94
N SER A 83 -14.86 -3.91 21.26
CA SER A 83 -15.71 -4.96 21.80
C SER A 83 -14.83 -6.13 22.26
N SER A 84 -14.44 -6.12 23.54
CA SER A 84 -13.80 -7.24 24.23
C SER A 84 -14.84 -8.35 24.42
N LYS A 85 -14.91 -9.22 23.40
CA LYS A 85 -15.77 -10.39 23.37
C LYS A 85 -15.30 -11.42 24.43
N LYS A 86 -16.08 -11.50 25.51
CA LYS A 86 -16.47 -12.71 26.29
C LYS A 86 -15.33 -13.65 26.76
N LYS A 87 -15.03 -13.63 28.06
CA LYS A 87 -14.67 -14.86 28.81
C LYS A 87 -15.62 -15.04 30.00
N SER A 88 -16.52 -16.00 29.82
CA SER A 88 -17.29 -16.64 30.88
C SER A 88 -16.36 -17.43 31.80
N SER A 89 -16.41 -17.19 33.11
CA SER A 89 -16.21 -18.18 34.18
C SER A 89 -16.47 -17.47 35.53
N LYS A 90 -17.68 -17.61 36.09
CA LYS A 90 -18.07 -18.59 37.12
C LYS A 90 -17.81 -18.07 38.54
N LYS A 91 -18.88 -17.71 39.23
CA LYS A 91 -19.01 -17.83 40.69
C LYS A 91 -20.41 -18.34 40.98
#